data_AF-A0A976JJY6-F1
#
_entry.id   AF-A0A976JJY6-F1
#
_cell.length_a   1.000
_cell.length_b   1.000
_cell.length_c   1.000
_cell.angle_alpha   90.00
_cell.angle_beta   90.00
_cell.angle_gamma   90.00
#
_symmetry.space_group_name_H-M   'P 1'
#
loop_
_entity.id
_entity.type
_entity.pdbx_description
1 polymer ?
#
loop_
_entity_poly.entity_id
_entity_poly.type
_entity_poly.pdbx_seq_one_letter_code
_entity_poly.pdbx_strand_id
1 'polypeptide(L)'
;DLNMVRGELIDNQIKDVDIKLYKDLCAKLLESRKRHNSHPATPLQSALFQMTTDTIARAKTSSKREFTCFAGRKFITLDDCGDVHACEILEGDDFKLGNLRDYDYKLEKLLESKKAQDIIQFILDKRCHCTWDCAINMSWIYDPSNLPLMAYQSFKQLF
;
A
#
# COMPACT_ATOMS: atom_id res chain seq x y z
N ASP A 1 9.59 -0.40 9.89
CA ASP A 1 8.75 0.69 9.33
C ASP A 1 7.79 1.20 10.41
N LEU A 2 7.17 2.36 10.21
CA LEU A 2 6.21 2.95 11.15
C LEU A 2 4.82 2.92 10.52
N ASN A 3 3.96 2.04 11.03
CA ASN A 3 2.65 1.79 10.45
C ASN A 3 1.55 2.49 11.27
N MET A 4 0.56 3.03 10.56
CA MET A 4 -0.66 3.55 11.19
C MET A 4 -1.60 2.40 11.55
N VAL A 5 -2.33 2.56 12.65
CA VAL A 5 -3.39 1.62 13.04
C VAL A 5 -4.58 1.76 12.07
N ARG A 6 -5.19 0.62 11.72
CA ARG A 6 -6.22 0.47 10.67
C ARG A 6 -7.30 -0.51 11.16
N GLY A 7 -8.40 -0.64 10.41
CA GLY A 7 -9.54 -1.49 10.77
C GLY A 7 -10.39 -0.90 11.90
N GLU A 8 -11.48 -1.55 12.28
CA GLU A 8 -12.30 -1.11 13.42
C GLU A 8 -11.68 -1.51 14.76
N LEU A 9 -11.53 -0.53 15.67
CA LEU A 9 -10.91 -0.73 16.98
C LEU A 9 -11.95 -0.54 18.08
N ILE A 10 -11.71 -1.14 19.25
CA ILE A 10 -12.49 -0.90 20.46
C ILE A 10 -12.45 0.59 20.82
N ASP A 11 -11.28 1.22 20.69
CA ASP A 11 -11.11 2.67 20.81
C ASP A 11 -10.55 3.25 19.50
N ASN A 12 -11.44 3.90 18.74
CA ASN A 12 -11.08 4.53 17.49
C ASN A 12 -10.29 5.84 17.65
N GLN A 13 -10.17 6.41 18.86
CA GLN A 13 -9.35 7.61 19.09
C GLN A 13 -7.86 7.36 18.84
N ILE A 14 -7.41 6.10 18.96
CA ILE A 14 -6.02 5.68 18.68
C ILE A 14 -5.64 5.96 17.21
N LYS A 15 -6.62 6.07 16.29
CA LYS A 15 -6.38 6.41 14.89
C LYS A 15 -6.06 7.90 14.68
N ASP A 16 -6.30 8.75 15.68
CA ASP A 16 -5.97 10.17 15.63
C ASP A 16 -4.49 10.39 15.99
N VAL A 17 -3.66 10.34 14.95
CA VAL A 17 -2.21 10.45 15.08
C VAL A 17 -1.78 11.85 14.63
N ASP A 18 -1.01 12.53 15.46
CA ASP A 18 -0.35 13.77 15.08
C ASP A 18 0.60 13.52 13.89
N ILE A 19 0.26 14.10 12.75
CA ILE A 19 0.99 13.94 11.50
C ILE A 19 2.38 14.57 11.56
N LYS A 20 2.58 15.60 12.39
CA LYS A 20 3.90 16.17 12.60
C LYS A 20 4.79 15.18 13.35
N LEU A 21 4.31 14.62 14.44
CA LEU A 21 5.02 13.58 15.19
C LEU A 21 5.33 12.36 14.31
N TYR A 22 4.37 11.92 13.50
CA TYR A 22 4.57 10.83 12.54
C TYR A 22 5.72 11.13 11.57
N LYS A 23 5.73 12.31 10.95
CA LYS A 23 6.81 12.73 10.03
C LYS A 23 8.17 12.79 10.73
N ASP A 24 8.22 13.34 11.94
CA ASP A 24 9.46 13.46 12.72
C ASP A 24 10.04 12.07 13.07
N LEU A 25 9.17 11.10 13.41
CA LEU A 25 9.59 9.73 13.66
C LEU A 25 10.07 9.02 12.39
N CYS A 26 9.35 9.18 11.28
CA CYS A 26 9.77 8.64 9.98
C CYS A 26 11.14 9.19 9.55
N ALA A 27 11.40 10.49 9.76
CA ALA A 27 12.70 11.10 9.49
C ALA A 27 13.81 10.46 10.34
N LYS A 28 13.58 10.25 11.64
CA LYS A 28 14.54 9.57 12.52
C LYS A 28 14.81 8.12 12.09
N LEU A 29 13.78 7.38 11.67
CA LEU A 29 13.92 6.01 11.16
C LEU A 29 14.72 5.96 9.85
N LEU A 30 14.49 6.92 8.95
CA LEU A 30 15.24 7.06 7.71
C LEU A 30 16.73 7.29 7.98
N GLU A 31 17.04 8.22 8.90
CA GLU A 31 18.43 8.49 9.32
C GLU A 31 19.09 7.28 9.98
N SER A 32 18.36 6.55 10.83
CA SER A 32 18.85 5.31 11.42
C SER A 32 19.16 4.25 10.36
N ARG A 33 18.30 4.11 9.34
CA ARG A 33 18.49 3.16 8.24
C ARG A 33 19.76 3.47 7.46
N LYS A 34 20.03 4.75 7.16
CA LYS A 34 21.25 5.18 6.46
C LYS A 34 22.52 4.87 7.24
N ARG A 35 22.50 5.04 8.57
CA ARG A 35 23.67 4.83 9.43
C ARG A 35 24.01 3.36 9.66
N HIS A 36 22.98 2.50 9.76
CA HIS A 36 23.15 1.12 10.20
C HIS A 36 23.03 0.07 9.08
N ASN A 37 22.59 0.45 7.88
CA ASN A 37 22.42 -0.50 6.78
C ASN A 37 23.49 -0.30 5.70
N SER A 38 24.34 -1.31 5.52
CA SER A 38 25.40 -1.33 4.50
C SER A 38 24.97 -1.99 3.18
N HIS A 39 23.71 -2.44 3.07
CA HIS A 39 23.26 -3.15 1.87
C HIS A 39 23.25 -2.24 0.64
N PRO A 40 23.69 -2.69 -0.55
CA PRO A 40 23.73 -1.86 -1.77
C PRO A 40 22.37 -1.27 -2.18
N ALA A 41 21.28 -1.95 -1.85
CA ALA A 41 19.91 -1.48 -2.10
C ALA A 41 19.39 -0.43 -1.09
N THR A 42 20.18 -0.06 -0.08
CA THR A 42 19.77 0.90 0.96
C THR A 42 19.26 2.23 0.40
N PRO A 43 19.86 2.85 -0.62
CA PRO A 43 19.35 4.10 -1.21
C PRO A 43 17.94 3.95 -1.78
N LEU A 44 17.69 2.85 -2.52
CA LEU A 44 16.38 2.54 -3.09
C LEU A 44 15.35 2.26 -2.00
N GLN A 45 15.69 1.43 -1.01
CA GLN A 45 14.80 1.14 0.12
C GLN A 45 14.46 2.40 0.92
N SER A 46 15.44 3.29 1.11
CA SER A 46 15.28 4.56 1.82
C SER A 46 14.38 5.54 1.04
N ALA A 47 14.56 5.61 -0.28
CA ALA A 47 13.69 6.40 -1.16
C ALA A 47 12.25 5.88 -1.16
N LEU A 48 12.05 4.56 -1.30
CA LEU A 48 10.74 3.94 -1.25
C LEU A 48 10.06 4.16 0.10
N PHE A 49 10.80 4.03 1.20
CA PHE A 49 10.30 4.33 2.54
C PHE A 49 9.83 5.79 2.63
N GLN A 50 10.67 6.75 2.23
CA GLN A 50 10.33 8.18 2.24
C GLN A 50 9.10 8.48 1.39
N MET A 51 9.06 8.00 0.15
CA MET A 51 7.92 8.18 -0.76
C MET A 51 6.63 7.61 -0.17
N THR A 52 6.71 6.44 0.47
CA THR A 52 5.56 5.78 1.12
C THR A 52 5.07 6.58 2.31
N THR A 53 5.97 6.99 3.22
CA THR A 53 5.61 7.76 4.43
C THR A 53 5.03 9.12 4.10
N ASP A 54 5.56 9.78 3.06
CA ASP A 54 5.06 11.06 2.58
C ASP A 54 3.65 10.93 2.00
N THR A 55 3.39 9.87 1.23
CA THR A 55 2.04 9.56 0.72
C THR A 55 1.06 9.26 1.85
N ILE A 56 1.46 8.50 2.87
CA ILE A 56 0.62 8.22 4.05
C ILE A 56 0.26 9.53 4.78
N ALA A 57 1.25 10.40 5.01
CA ALA A 57 1.02 11.67 5.70
C ALA A 57 0.06 12.57 4.92
N ARG A 58 0.19 12.63 3.58
CA ARG A 58 -0.75 13.38 2.72
C ARG A 58 -2.12 12.76 2.67
N ALA A 59 -2.20 11.42 2.63
CA ALA A 59 -3.47 10.69 2.66
C ALA A 59 -4.27 11.01 3.93
N LYS A 60 -3.64 11.13 5.10
CA LYS A 60 -4.38 11.52 6.31
C LYS A 60 -5.01 12.93 6.23
N THR A 61 -4.38 13.85 5.51
CA THR A 61 -4.84 15.25 5.40
C THR A 61 -5.77 15.51 4.20
N SER A 62 -5.82 14.60 3.23
CA SER A 62 -6.53 14.77 1.96
C SER A 62 -7.44 13.57 1.70
N SER A 63 -8.68 13.81 1.31
CA SER A 63 -9.60 12.73 0.92
C SER A 63 -9.26 12.08 -0.42
N LYS A 64 -8.35 12.66 -1.22
CA LYS A 64 -8.03 12.18 -2.57
C LYS A 64 -6.80 11.28 -2.59
N ARG A 65 -6.91 10.12 -3.24
CA ARG A 65 -5.80 9.19 -3.46
C ARG A 65 -4.85 9.70 -4.55
N GLU A 66 -3.57 9.82 -4.22
CA GLU A 66 -2.57 10.41 -5.13
C GLU A 66 -1.84 9.40 -6.02
N PHE A 67 -1.83 8.12 -5.64
CA PHE A 67 -1.14 7.06 -6.38
C PHE A 67 -2.12 6.17 -7.15
N THR A 68 -1.62 5.37 -8.09
CA THR A 68 -2.39 4.30 -8.76
C THR A 68 -2.23 3.03 -7.94
N CYS A 69 -3.33 2.38 -7.52
CA CYS A 69 -3.22 1.17 -6.68
C CYS A 69 -3.29 -0.06 -7.57
N PHE A 70 -2.40 -1.02 -7.32
CA PHE A 70 -2.31 -2.28 -8.07
C PHE A 70 -2.86 -3.49 -7.32
N ALA A 71 -3.62 -3.26 -6.23
CA ALA A 71 -4.40 -4.29 -5.55
C ALA A 71 -5.34 -5.00 -6.53
N GLY A 72 -5.40 -6.33 -6.46
CA GLY A 72 -6.15 -7.16 -7.41
C GLY A 72 -5.46 -7.40 -8.76
N ARG A 73 -4.32 -6.75 -9.05
CA ARG A 73 -3.56 -6.93 -10.31
C ARG A 73 -2.12 -7.39 -10.12
N LYS A 74 -1.44 -6.87 -9.09
CA LYS A 74 -0.03 -7.19 -8.79
C LYS A 74 0.15 -7.86 -7.44
N PHE A 75 -0.83 -7.71 -6.56
CA PHE A 75 -0.93 -8.44 -5.32
C PHE A 75 -2.41 -8.63 -4.98
N ILE A 76 -2.68 -9.66 -4.20
CA ILE A 76 -3.99 -10.04 -3.65
C ILE A 76 -3.76 -10.57 -2.24
N THR A 77 -4.83 -10.70 -1.48
CA THR A 77 -4.83 -11.35 -0.18
C THR A 77 -5.75 -12.55 -0.24
N LEU A 78 -5.30 -13.65 0.36
CA LEU A 78 -6.03 -14.90 0.46
C LEU A 78 -6.18 -15.22 1.94
N ASP A 79 -7.40 -15.43 2.40
CA ASP A 79 -7.66 -15.83 3.78
C ASP A 79 -7.65 -17.36 3.96
N ASP A 80 -7.80 -17.81 5.21
CA ASP A 80 -7.85 -19.21 5.60
C ASP A 80 -9.13 -19.93 5.12
N CYS A 81 -10.19 -19.16 4.89
CA CYS A 81 -11.43 -19.61 4.28
C CYS A 81 -11.34 -19.74 2.76
N GLY A 82 -10.22 -19.40 2.13
CA GLY A 82 -10.00 -19.46 0.69
C GLY A 82 -10.65 -18.33 -0.10
N ASP A 83 -11.16 -17.31 0.58
CA ASP A 83 -11.67 -16.09 -0.03
C ASP A 83 -10.50 -15.20 -0.47
N VAL A 84 -10.64 -14.67 -1.69
CA VAL A 84 -9.66 -13.80 -2.33
C VAL A 84 -10.16 -12.38 -2.28
N HIS A 85 -9.32 -11.48 -1.79
CA HIS A 85 -9.57 -10.04 -1.74
C HIS A 85 -8.48 -9.27 -2.48
N ALA A 86 -8.81 -8.07 -2.94
CA ALA A 86 -7.82 -7.21 -3.58
C ALA A 86 -6.78 -6.67 -2.58
N CYS A 87 -7.21 -6.35 -1.36
CA CYS A 87 -6.39 -5.94 -0.23
C CYS A 87 -7.14 -6.09 1.10
N GLU A 88 -6.40 -6.01 2.20
CA GLU A 88 -6.86 -6.11 3.59
C GLU A 88 -7.68 -4.89 4.04
N ILE A 89 -7.74 -3.82 3.25
CA ILE A 89 -8.49 -2.60 3.60
C ILE A 89 -9.91 -2.63 3.05
N LEU A 90 -10.11 -3.29 1.91
CA LEU A 90 -11.41 -3.44 1.29
C LEU A 90 -12.03 -4.76 1.76
N GLU A 91 -12.55 -4.71 2.99
CA GLU A 91 -13.18 -5.84 3.67
C GLU A 91 -14.66 -6.00 3.27
N GLY A 92 -15.24 -7.14 3.63
CA GLY A 92 -16.66 -7.45 3.42
C GLY A 92 -16.96 -8.18 2.09
N ASP A 93 -18.15 -8.79 2.03
CA ASP A 93 -18.57 -9.61 0.89
C ASP A 93 -18.71 -8.81 -0.41
N ASP A 94 -18.97 -7.49 -0.32
CA ASP A 94 -19.07 -6.58 -1.46
C ASP A 94 -17.72 -6.39 -2.18
N PHE A 95 -16.61 -6.48 -1.44
CA PHE A 95 -15.25 -6.30 -1.98
C PHE A 95 -14.45 -7.61 -2.08
N LYS A 96 -15.06 -8.75 -1.72
CA LYS A 96 -14.51 -10.08 -2.00
C LYS A 96 -14.48 -10.34 -3.51
N LEU A 97 -13.30 -10.67 -4.04
CA LEU A 97 -13.13 -11.02 -5.46
C LEU A 97 -13.78 -12.37 -5.80
N GLY A 98 -13.70 -13.35 -4.90
CA GLY A 98 -14.33 -14.67 -5.01
C GLY A 98 -13.71 -15.69 -4.05
N ASN A 99 -14.18 -16.95 -4.04
CA ASN A 99 -13.52 -18.04 -3.31
C ASN A 99 -12.77 -18.95 -4.28
N LEU A 100 -11.52 -19.34 -3.97
CA LEU A 100 -10.73 -20.19 -4.85
C LEU A 100 -11.36 -21.56 -5.14
N ARG A 101 -12.18 -22.09 -4.22
CA ARG A 101 -12.85 -23.38 -4.39
C ARG A 101 -13.84 -23.39 -5.56
N ASP A 102 -14.41 -22.22 -5.88
CA ASP A 102 -15.38 -22.08 -6.98
C ASP A 102 -14.70 -22.06 -8.36
N TYR A 103 -13.36 -21.93 -8.39
CA TYR A 103 -12.58 -21.77 -9.62
C TYR A 103 -11.51 -22.84 -9.80
N ASP A 104 -11.70 -24.05 -9.23
CA ASP A 104 -10.73 -25.15 -9.24
C ASP A 104 -9.35 -24.73 -8.68
N TYR A 105 -9.32 -23.80 -7.73
CA TYR A 105 -8.11 -23.18 -7.18
C TYR A 105 -7.23 -22.46 -8.22
N LYS A 106 -7.81 -22.06 -9.36
CA LYS A 106 -7.12 -21.27 -10.39
C LYS A 106 -7.39 -19.79 -10.18
N LEU A 107 -6.42 -19.09 -9.60
CA LEU A 107 -6.53 -17.67 -9.29
C LEU A 107 -6.79 -16.83 -10.55
N GLU A 108 -6.19 -17.19 -11.68
CA GLU A 108 -6.36 -16.48 -12.95
C GLU A 108 -7.83 -16.47 -13.39
N LYS A 109 -8.50 -17.63 -13.32
CA LYS A 109 -9.93 -17.75 -13.64
C LYS A 109 -10.80 -16.90 -12.72
N LEU A 110 -10.47 -16.85 -11.43
CA LEU A 110 -11.18 -16.02 -10.46
C LEU A 110 -11.01 -14.54 -10.77
N LEU A 111 -9.78 -14.11 -11.07
CA LEU A 111 -9.49 -12.72 -11.39
C LEU A 111 -10.15 -12.28 -12.71
N GLU A 112 -10.35 -13.18 -13.66
CA GLU A 112 -11.11 -12.92 -14.89
C GLU A 112 -12.63 -12.80 -14.68
N SER A 113 -13.15 -13.17 -13.51
CA SER A 113 -14.57 -13.06 -13.20
C SER A 113 -15.04 -11.60 -13.24
N LYS A 114 -16.30 -11.41 -13.64
CA LYS A 114 -16.92 -10.06 -13.68
C LYS A 114 -16.84 -9.35 -12.33
N LYS A 115 -17.13 -10.06 -11.23
CA LYS A 115 -17.06 -9.48 -9.88
C LYS A 115 -15.66 -8.98 -9.56
N ALA A 116 -14.63 -9.78 -9.83
CA ALA A 116 -13.25 -9.39 -9.59
C ALA A 116 -12.84 -8.18 -10.46
N GLN A 117 -13.18 -8.18 -11.75
CA GLN A 117 -12.90 -7.06 -12.65
C GLN A 117 -13.60 -5.77 -12.23
N ASP A 118 -14.86 -5.84 -11.78
CA ASP A 118 -15.61 -4.67 -11.31
C ASP A 118 -14.96 -4.04 -10.06
N ILE A 119 -14.50 -4.87 -9.12
CA ILE A 119 -13.78 -4.42 -7.91
C ILE A 119 -12.40 -3.84 -8.26
N ILE A 120 -11.66 -4.49 -9.16
CA ILE A 120 -10.37 -3.98 -9.64
C ILE A 120 -10.56 -2.61 -10.31
N GLN A 121 -11.61 -2.46 -11.13
CA GLN A 121 -11.92 -1.18 -11.76
C GLN A 121 -12.29 -0.11 -10.72
N PHE A 122 -13.08 -0.46 -9.69
CA PHE A 122 -13.36 0.42 -8.56
C PHE A 122 -12.08 0.96 -7.90
N ILE A 123 -11.10 0.09 -7.70
CA ILE A 123 -9.80 0.48 -7.17
C ILE A 123 -9.10 1.42 -8.16
N LEU A 124 -8.98 1.05 -9.43
CA LEU A 124 -8.29 1.86 -10.45
C LEU A 124 -8.90 3.26 -10.62
N ASP A 125 -10.23 3.38 -10.50
CA ASP A 125 -10.98 4.64 -10.54
C ASP A 125 -10.72 5.56 -9.33
N LYS A 126 -9.83 5.17 -8.41
CA LYS A 126 -9.48 5.92 -7.19
C LYS A 126 -10.69 6.17 -6.27
N ARG A 127 -11.67 5.26 -6.28
CA ARG A 127 -12.87 5.31 -5.42
C ARG A 127 -12.63 4.83 -3.98
N CYS A 128 -11.42 4.37 -3.67
CA CYS A 128 -10.95 4.07 -2.32
C CYS A 128 -9.83 5.01 -1.86
N HIS A 129 -9.67 5.12 -0.54
CA HIS A 129 -8.62 5.87 0.13
C HIS A 129 -7.92 4.96 1.15
N CYS A 130 -6.60 4.99 1.27
CA CYS A 130 -5.88 4.18 2.26
C CYS A 130 -4.57 4.80 2.73
N THR A 131 -4.19 4.43 3.95
CA THR A 131 -2.89 4.70 4.60
C THR A 131 -2.09 3.41 4.77
N TRP A 132 -2.43 2.36 4.00
CA TRP A 132 -1.76 1.07 4.10
C TRP A 132 -0.43 1.09 3.34
N ASP A 133 0.64 1.09 4.13
CA ASP A 133 2.02 1.22 3.71
C ASP A 133 2.43 0.17 2.66
N CYS A 134 2.08 -1.10 2.86
CA CYS A 134 2.48 -2.16 1.93
C CYS A 134 1.82 -1.99 0.55
N ALA A 135 0.51 -1.69 0.49
CA ALA A 135 -0.16 -1.40 -0.78
C ALA A 135 0.43 -0.17 -1.48
N ILE A 136 0.70 0.90 -0.74
CA ILE A 136 1.28 2.14 -1.28
C ILE A 136 2.67 1.84 -1.85
N ASN A 137 3.51 1.14 -1.09
CA ASN A 137 4.87 0.80 -1.46
C ASN A 137 4.90 -0.06 -2.74
N MET A 138 4.11 -1.15 -2.77
CA MET A 138 3.99 -2.01 -3.95
C MET A 138 3.47 -1.25 -5.15
N SER A 139 2.52 -0.35 -4.94
CA SER A 139 1.97 0.50 -5.99
C SER A 139 3.00 1.47 -6.57
N TRP A 140 3.87 2.05 -5.74
CA TRP A 140 4.99 2.87 -6.22
C TRP A 140 5.98 2.05 -7.07
N ILE A 141 6.25 0.81 -6.68
CA ILE A 141 7.19 -0.09 -7.38
C ILE A 141 6.64 -0.54 -8.75
N TYR A 142 5.36 -0.93 -8.82
CA TYR A 142 4.77 -1.49 -10.03
C TYR A 142 4.25 -0.45 -11.03
N ASP A 143 4.27 0.83 -10.67
CA ASP A 143 3.88 1.93 -11.55
C ASP A 143 5.10 2.47 -12.32
N PRO A 144 5.22 2.21 -13.63
CA PRO A 144 6.36 2.66 -14.41
C PRO A 144 6.49 4.18 -14.48
N SER A 145 5.39 4.93 -14.31
CA SER A 145 5.41 6.40 -14.32
C SER A 145 6.17 6.99 -13.13
N ASN A 146 6.37 6.20 -12.07
CA ASN A 146 7.06 6.62 -10.86
C ASN A 146 8.57 6.34 -10.88
N LEU A 147 9.07 5.59 -11.87
CA LEU A 147 10.48 5.24 -11.99
C LEU A 147 11.42 6.48 -12.02
N PRO A 148 11.12 7.57 -12.77
CA PRO A 148 11.99 8.75 -12.77
C PRO A 148 12.08 9.41 -11.39
N LEU A 149 10.93 9.53 -10.69
CA LEU A 149 10.88 10.09 -9.35
C LEU A 149 11.63 9.20 -8.34
N MET A 150 11.43 7.89 -8.42
CA MET A 150 12.09 6.93 -7.54
C MET A 150 13.61 6.92 -7.76
N ALA A 151 14.08 6.99 -9.00
CA ALA A 151 15.50 7.09 -9.32
C ALA A 151 16.09 8.39 -8.75
N TYR A 152 15.39 9.52 -8.93
CA TYR A 152 15.79 10.81 -8.35
C TYR A 152 15.87 10.79 -6.82
N GLN A 153 14.85 10.23 -6.16
CA GLN A 153 14.83 10.10 -4.70
C GLN A 153 15.91 9.15 -4.20
N SER A 154 16.19 8.06 -4.92
CA SER A 154 17.26 7.11 -4.59
C SER A 154 18.63 7.76 -4.70
N PHE A 155 18.86 8.57 -5.74
CA PHE A 155 20.09 9.35 -5.89
C PHE A 155 20.29 10.32 -4.73
N LYS A 156 19.23 10.99 -4.27
CA LYS A 156 19.26 11.85 -3.07
C LYS A 156 19.61 11.13 -1.78
N GLN A 157 19.48 9.81 -1.69
CA GLN A 157 19.87 9.07 -0.49
C GLN A 157 21.36 8.72 -0.46
N LEU A 158 22.08 8.90 -1.57
CA LEU A 158 23.53 8.63 -1.65
C LEU A 158 24.38 9.78 -1.10
N PHE A 159 23.82 10.98 -1.01
CA PHE A 159 24.47 12.22 -0.56
C PHE A 159 23.69 12.81 0.62
#